data_AF-A0AAV5LLK8-F1
#
_entry.id   AF-A0AAV5LLK8-F1
#
_cell.length_a   1.000
_cell.length_b   1.000
_cell.length_c   1.000
_cell.angle_alpha   90.00
_cell.angle_beta   90.00
_cell.angle_gamma   90.00
#
_symmetry.space_group_name_H-M   'P 1'
#
loop_
_entity.id
_entity.type
_entity.pdbx_description
1 polymer ?
#
loop_
_entity_poly.entity_id
_entity_poly.type
_entity_poly.pdbx_seq_one_letter_code
_entity_poly.pdbx_strand_id
1 'polypeptide(L)'
;MLDPILSKDVLIMPCKGMLKACAMSLPDLWNSRCCLNEIEDFDHSIVNTTLGACGELLAPKEGPCLPFPIWQCGEIKELSEIFTLLEFDCSKPISPCYGQVQVKFTEPAICHGFVLWIDWVMDADNAIVLSTGPDHRYWRQGVKLLAKPVAVGIQRSECTSESVSAVVEATFNPASGELLIKHVFS
;
A
#
# COMPACT_ATOMS: atom_id res chain seq x y z
N MET A 1 -28.60 2.26 2.15
CA MET A 1 -28.33 3.64 2.59
C MET A 1 -29.14 3.87 3.86
N LEU A 2 -28.50 4.28 4.96
CA LEU A 2 -29.17 4.39 6.27
C LEU A 2 -29.83 5.77 6.47
N ASP A 3 -29.46 6.78 5.67
CA ASP A 3 -29.90 8.17 5.80
C ASP A 3 -31.42 8.37 6.04
N PRO A 4 -32.34 7.62 5.40
CA PRO A 4 -33.78 7.80 5.63
C PRO A 4 -34.27 7.39 7.02
N ILE A 5 -33.49 6.57 7.75
CA ILE A 5 -33.85 6.03 9.07
C ILE A 5 -33.03 6.64 10.22
N LEU A 6 -32.04 7.47 9.91
CA LEU A 6 -31.19 8.11 10.90
C LEU A 6 -31.84 9.39 11.43
N SER A 7 -31.75 9.63 12.74
CA SER A 7 -32.10 10.92 13.33
C SER A 7 -31.11 12.00 12.88
N LYS A 8 -31.55 13.26 12.81
CA LYS A 8 -30.68 14.39 12.45
C LYS A 8 -29.45 14.53 13.36
N ASP A 9 -29.57 14.11 14.61
CA ASP A 9 -28.51 14.24 15.63
C ASP A 9 -27.81 12.89 15.90
N VAL A 10 -27.87 11.94 14.96
CA VAL A 10 -27.18 10.66 15.13
C VAL A 10 -25.67 10.87 15.17
N LEU A 11 -25.00 10.14 16.08
CA LEU A 11 -23.55 10.05 16.11
C LEU A 11 -23.11 8.77 15.42
N ILE A 12 -22.23 8.88 14.43
CA ILE A 12 -21.70 7.74 13.66
C ILE A 12 -20.32 7.38 14.20
N MET A 13 -20.13 6.11 14.51
CA MET A 13 -18.87 5.51 14.93
C MET A 13 -18.59 4.27 14.07
N PRO A 14 -17.40 4.13 13.45
CA PRO A 14 -16.28 5.09 13.45
C PRO A 14 -16.64 6.41 12.76
N CYS A 15 -16.01 7.51 13.17
CA CYS A 15 -16.24 8.84 12.61
C CYS A 15 -15.56 9.01 11.26
N LYS A 16 -14.37 8.43 11.10
CA LYS A 16 -13.57 8.52 9.87
C LYS A 16 -12.74 7.27 9.65
N GLY A 17 -12.59 6.86 8.40
CA GLY A 17 -11.55 5.91 7.97
C GLY A 17 -10.42 6.65 7.27
N MET A 18 -9.17 6.33 7.58
CA MET A 18 -7.99 6.90 6.91
C MET A 18 -7.22 5.80 6.22
N LEU A 19 -7.08 5.87 4.90
CA LEU A 19 -6.20 4.97 4.14
C LEU A 19 -4.76 5.40 4.35
N LYS A 20 -4.03 4.62 5.15
CA LYS A 20 -2.63 4.82 5.44
C LYS A 20 -1.78 3.99 4.49
N ALA A 21 -0.56 4.45 4.24
CA ALA A 21 0.44 3.67 3.52
C ALA A 21 1.87 3.97 3.99
N CYS A 22 2.76 3.01 3.74
CA CYS A 22 4.21 3.12 3.96
C CYS A 22 4.96 2.42 2.83
N ALA A 23 6.06 2.99 2.36
CA ALA A 23 6.97 2.32 1.44
C ALA A 23 7.85 1.34 2.24
N MET A 24 7.99 0.10 1.79
CA MET A 24 8.65 -0.95 2.55
C MET A 24 9.63 -1.79 1.73
N SER A 25 10.67 -2.26 2.42
CA SER A 25 11.49 -3.40 1.99
C SER A 25 10.82 -4.70 2.46
N LEU A 26 10.58 -5.61 1.53
CA LEU A 26 9.84 -6.87 1.74
C LEU A 26 10.46 -7.99 0.88
N PRO A 27 11.76 -8.31 1.03
CA PRO A 27 12.49 -9.20 0.11
C PRO A 27 11.87 -10.59 0.01
N ASP A 28 11.51 -11.22 1.13
CA ASP A 28 10.96 -12.57 1.14
C ASP A 28 9.57 -12.62 0.46
N LEU A 29 8.72 -11.64 0.75
CA LEU A 29 7.41 -11.52 0.11
C LEU A 29 7.53 -11.27 -1.38
N TRP A 30 8.44 -10.38 -1.80
CA TRP A 30 8.66 -10.09 -3.22
C TRP A 30 9.19 -11.33 -3.95
N ASN A 31 10.19 -12.01 -3.39
CA ASN A 31 10.73 -13.26 -3.93
C ASN A 31 9.68 -14.36 -4.05
N SER A 32 8.74 -14.46 -3.09
CA SER A 32 7.65 -15.45 -3.17
C SER A 32 6.66 -15.20 -4.32
N ARG A 33 6.71 -14.01 -4.94
CA ARG A 33 5.78 -13.57 -6.00
C ARG A 33 6.48 -13.08 -7.26
N CYS A 34 7.80 -13.18 -7.37
CA CYS A 34 8.52 -12.79 -8.59
C CYS A 34 8.29 -13.81 -9.71
N CYS A 35 8.39 -13.37 -10.97
CA CYS A 35 8.34 -14.29 -12.10
C CYS A 35 9.45 -15.33 -11.98
N LEU A 36 9.10 -16.59 -12.21
CA LEU A 36 10.05 -17.70 -12.34
C LEU A 36 10.47 -17.85 -13.80
N ASN A 37 11.74 -18.17 -14.03
CA ASN A 37 12.28 -18.50 -15.35
C ASN A 37 12.87 -19.91 -15.27
N GLU A 38 14.16 -20.04 -15.59
CA GLU A 38 14.89 -21.30 -15.47
C GLU A 38 15.38 -21.50 -14.03
N ILE A 39 15.01 -22.63 -13.42
CA ILE A 39 15.49 -23.05 -12.10
C ILE A 39 16.00 -24.47 -12.23
N GLU A 40 17.26 -24.72 -11.88
CA GLU A 40 17.91 -26.03 -11.99
C GLU A 40 17.77 -26.63 -13.41
N ASP A 41 17.96 -25.82 -14.45
CA ASP A 41 17.83 -26.17 -15.88
C ASP A 41 16.40 -26.53 -16.36
N PHE A 42 15.37 -26.27 -15.54
CA PHE A 42 13.96 -26.45 -15.92
C PHE A 42 13.27 -25.11 -16.11
N ASP A 43 12.56 -24.95 -17.23
CA ASP A 43 11.72 -23.77 -17.48
C ASP A 43 10.43 -23.82 -16.67
N HIS A 44 10.30 -22.90 -15.70
CA HIS A 44 9.12 -22.73 -14.85
C HIS A 44 8.21 -21.56 -15.28
N SER A 45 8.47 -20.92 -16.41
CA SER A 45 7.75 -19.70 -16.84
C SER A 45 6.23 -19.88 -16.95
N ILE A 46 5.75 -21.09 -17.26
CA ILE A 46 4.33 -21.45 -17.35
C ILE A 46 3.58 -21.27 -16.00
N VAL A 47 4.30 -21.35 -14.88
CA VAL A 47 3.71 -21.17 -13.55
C VAL A 47 3.27 -19.72 -13.33
N ASN A 48 3.97 -18.75 -13.93
CA ASN A 48 3.67 -17.33 -13.78
C ASN A 48 2.28 -16.95 -14.30
N THR A 49 1.81 -17.61 -15.36
CA THR A 49 0.46 -17.39 -15.90
C THR A 49 -0.62 -18.12 -15.11
N THR A 50 -0.26 -19.22 -14.44
CA THR A 50 -1.19 -20.08 -13.71
C THR A 50 -1.41 -19.63 -12.26
N LEU A 51 -0.34 -19.35 -11.53
CA LEU A 51 -0.38 -18.93 -10.11
C LEU A 51 -0.36 -17.40 -9.93
N GLY A 52 -0.09 -16.68 -11.01
CA GLY A 52 0.11 -15.23 -11.02
C GLY A 52 1.44 -14.82 -10.41
N ALA A 53 2.20 -14.03 -11.15
CA ALA A 53 3.39 -13.32 -10.66
C ALA A 53 3.10 -11.83 -10.48
N CYS A 54 3.83 -11.19 -9.57
CA CYS A 54 3.74 -9.76 -9.29
C CYS A 54 5.09 -9.04 -9.49
N GLY A 55 6.20 -9.71 -9.22
CA GLY A 55 7.56 -9.23 -9.50
C GLY A 55 8.07 -9.69 -10.86
N GLU A 56 9.04 -8.97 -11.43
CA GLU A 56 9.61 -9.14 -12.77
C GLU A 56 8.57 -9.22 -13.89
N LEU A 57 7.48 -8.46 -13.77
CA LEU A 57 6.49 -8.32 -14.82
C LEU A 57 7.01 -7.49 -15.98
N LEU A 58 6.66 -7.88 -17.21
CA LEU A 58 6.94 -7.10 -18.40
C LEU A 58 6.14 -5.78 -18.36
N ALA A 59 6.83 -4.65 -18.50
CA ALA A 59 6.19 -3.35 -18.62
C ALA A 59 5.20 -3.34 -19.81
N PRO A 60 4.01 -2.72 -19.67
CA PRO A 60 3.55 -1.84 -18.59
C PRO A 60 2.75 -2.55 -17.49
N LYS A 61 2.83 -3.88 -17.36
CA LYS A 61 1.99 -4.62 -16.40
C LYS A 61 2.46 -4.36 -14.97
N GLU A 62 1.51 -4.04 -14.11
CA GLU A 62 1.72 -3.98 -12.66
C GLU A 62 1.00 -5.13 -11.96
N GLY A 63 1.54 -5.55 -10.81
CA GLY A 63 0.86 -6.49 -9.94
C GLY A 63 -0.42 -5.88 -9.32
N PRO A 64 -1.40 -6.71 -8.96
CA PRO A 64 -2.55 -6.27 -8.18
C PRO A 64 -2.15 -5.86 -6.75
N CYS A 65 -3.04 -5.17 -6.04
CA CYS A 65 -2.94 -5.05 -4.59
C CYS A 65 -3.43 -6.35 -3.94
N LEU A 66 -2.63 -6.97 -3.09
CA LEU A 66 -2.93 -8.27 -2.49
C LEU A 66 -2.94 -8.21 -0.95
N PRO A 67 -3.84 -8.93 -0.27
CA PRO A 67 -3.92 -8.91 1.18
C PRO A 67 -2.92 -9.89 1.83
N PHE A 68 -2.00 -9.39 2.66
CA PHE A 68 -1.02 -10.19 3.40
C PHE A 68 -0.96 -9.82 4.89
N PRO A 69 -0.79 -10.79 5.80
CA PRO A 69 -0.40 -10.50 7.19
C PRO A 69 1.09 -10.17 7.22
N ILE A 70 1.45 -8.88 7.15
CA ILE A 70 2.85 -8.43 6.97
C ILE A 70 3.80 -9.00 8.02
N TRP A 71 3.33 -9.18 9.25
CA TRP A 71 4.13 -9.76 10.34
C TRP A 71 4.61 -11.21 10.07
N GLN A 72 4.04 -11.92 9.11
CA GLN A 72 4.45 -13.28 8.69
C GLN A 72 5.33 -13.29 7.44
N CYS A 73 5.62 -12.13 6.85
CA CYS A 73 6.26 -12.02 5.55
C CYS A 73 7.80 -12.00 5.60
N GLY A 74 8.40 -12.56 6.66
CA GLY A 74 9.85 -12.63 6.81
C GLY A 74 10.46 -11.28 7.17
N GLU A 75 11.54 -10.91 6.47
CA GLU A 75 12.20 -9.63 6.66
C GLU A 75 11.33 -8.47 6.17
N ILE A 76 11.08 -7.50 7.05
CA ILE A 76 10.32 -6.29 6.75
C ILE A 76 11.06 -5.05 7.27
N LYS A 77 11.02 -3.97 6.50
CA LYS A 77 11.59 -2.67 6.93
C LYS A 77 10.82 -1.50 6.34
N GLU A 78 10.44 -0.53 7.18
CA GLU A 78 9.86 0.74 6.77
C GLU A 78 10.92 1.64 6.13
N LEU A 79 10.62 2.20 4.97
CA LEU A 79 11.53 3.05 4.19
C LEU A 79 11.02 4.49 4.03
N SER A 80 9.82 4.78 4.52
CA SER A 80 9.23 6.11 4.55
C SER A 80 8.48 6.32 5.85
N GLU A 81 8.18 7.57 6.18
CA GLU A 81 7.14 7.85 7.16
C GLU A 81 5.78 7.28 6.69
N ILE A 82 4.90 7.00 7.64
CA ILE A 82 3.52 6.58 7.37
C ILE A 82 2.73 7.82 6.91
N PHE A 83 2.13 7.74 5.73
CA PHE A 83 1.33 8.82 5.15
C PHE A 83 -0.13 8.40 4.96
N THR A 84 -1.02 9.40 4.88
CA THR A 84 -2.44 9.19 4.58
C THR A 84 -2.69 9.48 3.11
N LEU A 85 -3.24 8.51 2.38
CA LEU A 85 -3.61 8.64 0.97
C LEU A 85 -5.04 9.17 0.79
N LEU A 86 -6.00 8.63 1.56
CA LEU A 86 -7.41 9.00 1.46
C LEU A 86 -8.03 9.10 2.86
N GLU A 87 -9.05 9.95 2.98
CA GLU A 87 -9.88 10.07 4.17
C GLU A 87 -11.35 9.89 3.81
N PHE A 88 -12.05 9.06 4.58
CA PHE A 88 -13.44 8.71 4.41
C PHE A 88 -14.23 9.19 5.62
N ASP A 89 -14.98 10.27 5.45
CA ASP A 89 -15.86 10.80 6.49
C ASP A 89 -17.14 9.95 6.56
N CYS A 90 -17.28 9.16 7.64
CA CYS A 90 -18.41 8.25 7.80
C CYS A 90 -19.73 8.97 8.09
N SER A 91 -19.68 10.28 8.41
CA SER A 91 -20.88 11.10 8.57
C SER A 91 -21.51 11.56 7.26
N LYS A 92 -20.79 11.39 6.14
CA LYS A 92 -21.22 11.82 4.82
C LYS A 92 -21.56 10.63 3.93
N PRO A 93 -22.50 10.78 2.98
CA PRO A 93 -22.69 9.79 1.94
C PRO A 93 -21.39 9.50 1.20
N ILE A 94 -21.22 8.23 0.84
CA ILE A 94 -20.02 7.78 0.14
C ILE A 94 -19.90 8.48 -1.21
N SER A 95 -18.70 8.97 -1.53
CA SER A 95 -18.42 9.73 -2.75
C SER A 95 -17.10 9.27 -3.39
N PRO A 96 -16.85 9.58 -4.67
CA PRO A 96 -15.55 9.34 -5.27
C PRO A 96 -14.47 10.14 -4.56
N CYS A 97 -13.32 9.52 -4.32
CA CYS A 97 -12.18 10.16 -3.67
C CYS A 97 -10.90 9.94 -4.46
N TYR A 98 -10.02 10.94 -4.43
CA TYR A 98 -8.68 10.89 -5.01
C TYR A 98 -7.69 11.51 -4.03
N GLY A 99 -6.50 10.91 -3.96
CA GLY A 99 -5.41 11.42 -3.14
C GLY A 99 -4.08 11.11 -3.80
N GLN A 100 -3.12 12.00 -3.60
CA GLN A 100 -1.77 11.90 -4.12
C GLN A 100 -0.80 12.39 -3.06
N VAL A 101 0.27 11.63 -2.84
CA VAL A 101 1.32 11.99 -1.87
C VAL A 101 2.68 11.74 -2.50
N GLN A 102 3.59 12.71 -2.37
CA GLN A 102 5.01 12.53 -2.67
C GLN A 102 5.71 11.94 -1.44
N VAL A 103 6.24 10.74 -1.59
CA VAL A 103 6.92 9.96 -0.57
C VAL A 103 8.42 10.17 -0.67
N LYS A 104 9.03 10.56 0.45
CA LYS A 104 10.48 10.65 0.61
C LYS A 104 10.98 9.43 1.36
N PHE A 105 12.08 8.86 0.90
CA PHE A 105 12.69 7.70 1.55
C PHE A 105 13.67 8.16 2.64
N THR A 106 13.56 7.56 3.82
CA THR A 106 14.31 7.95 5.01
C THR A 106 15.67 7.27 5.10
N GLU A 107 15.81 6.07 4.52
CA GLU A 107 17.02 5.26 4.64
C GLU A 107 17.42 4.58 3.32
N PRO A 108 18.73 4.34 3.09
CA PRO A 108 19.21 3.53 1.97
C PRO A 108 18.75 2.08 2.06
N ALA A 109 17.98 1.62 1.07
CA ALA A 109 17.51 0.23 0.98
C ALA A 109 16.93 -0.09 -0.41
N ILE A 110 16.38 -1.29 -0.58
CA ILE A 110 15.60 -1.67 -1.75
C ILE A 110 14.10 -1.60 -1.39
N CYS A 111 13.37 -0.71 -2.05
CA CYS A 111 11.92 -0.64 -1.97
C CYS A 111 11.32 -1.77 -2.82
N HIS A 112 10.49 -2.59 -2.19
CA HIS A 112 9.81 -3.72 -2.83
C HIS A 112 8.33 -3.44 -3.09
N GLY A 113 7.75 -2.44 -2.43
CA GLY A 113 6.35 -2.09 -2.59
C GLY A 113 5.82 -1.11 -1.54
N PHE A 114 4.52 -0.88 -1.62
CA PHE A 114 3.76 -0.08 -0.66
C PHE A 114 2.80 -0.97 0.12
N VAL A 115 2.80 -0.83 1.44
CA VAL A 115 1.85 -1.49 2.33
C VAL A 115 0.78 -0.47 2.72
N LEU A 116 -0.48 -0.89 2.68
CA LEU A 116 -1.66 -0.06 2.91
C LEU A 116 -2.57 -0.67 3.98
N TRP A 117 -3.19 0.17 4.80
CA TRP A 117 -4.17 -0.25 5.81
C TRP A 117 -5.12 0.89 6.15
N ILE A 118 -6.14 0.61 6.97
CA ILE A 118 -7.07 1.63 7.47
C ILE A 118 -6.81 1.92 8.94
N ASP A 119 -6.68 3.19 9.28
CA ASP A 119 -6.86 3.68 10.64
C ASP A 119 -8.30 4.17 10.80
N TRP A 120 -9.01 3.64 11.79
CA TRP A 120 -10.37 4.05 12.13
C TRP A 120 -10.34 5.04 13.28
N VAL A 121 -10.83 6.25 13.04
CA VAL A 121 -11.02 7.26 14.08
C VAL A 121 -12.36 7.01 14.75
N MET A 122 -12.33 6.74 16.06
CA MET A 122 -13.50 6.27 16.81
C MET A 122 -14.28 7.41 17.46
N ASP A 123 -13.68 8.60 17.58
CA ASP A 123 -14.23 9.75 18.27
C ASP A 123 -14.08 11.05 17.44
N ALA A 124 -14.90 12.06 17.77
CA ALA A 124 -14.90 13.33 17.04
C ALA A 124 -13.63 14.17 17.27
N ASP A 125 -12.94 13.96 18.39
CA ASP A 125 -11.72 14.68 18.76
C ASP A 125 -10.45 14.04 18.18
N ASN A 126 -10.60 12.94 17.43
CA ASN A 126 -9.51 12.12 16.89
C ASN A 126 -8.54 11.57 17.95
N ALA A 127 -8.95 11.44 19.21
CA ALA A 127 -8.10 10.96 20.30
C ALA A 127 -7.99 9.44 20.32
N ILE A 128 -8.99 8.72 19.80
CA ILE A 128 -9.05 7.26 19.79
C ILE A 128 -8.96 6.77 18.34
N VAL A 129 -7.80 6.21 18.00
CA VAL A 129 -7.54 5.63 16.67
C VAL A 129 -7.32 4.13 16.81
N LEU A 130 -8.11 3.34 16.08
CA LEU A 130 -7.93 1.90 15.92
C LEU A 130 -7.22 1.64 14.59
N SER A 131 -5.94 1.25 14.66
CA SER A 131 -5.17 0.91 13.46
C SER A 131 -5.35 -0.56 13.05
N THR A 132 -5.43 -0.81 11.74
CA THR A 132 -5.33 -2.15 11.13
C THR A 132 -3.95 -2.42 10.53
N GLY A 133 -2.97 -1.58 10.88
CA GLY A 133 -1.61 -1.61 10.36
C GLY A 133 -0.79 -2.83 10.77
N PRO A 134 0.45 -2.93 10.25
CA PRO A 134 1.30 -4.12 10.38
C PRO A 134 1.75 -4.43 11.82
N ASP A 135 1.71 -3.46 12.73
CA ASP A 135 1.98 -3.67 14.16
C ASP A 135 0.96 -4.60 14.84
N HIS A 136 -0.22 -4.75 14.22
CA HIS A 136 -1.29 -5.60 14.73
C HIS A 136 -1.41 -6.91 13.93
N ARG A 137 -1.44 -8.03 14.65
CA ARG A 137 -1.41 -9.38 14.03
C ARG A 137 -2.79 -9.92 13.64
N TYR A 138 -3.86 -9.15 13.89
CA TYR A 138 -5.25 -9.58 13.67
C TYR A 138 -5.76 -9.30 12.26
N TRP A 139 -5.15 -8.34 11.56
CA TRP A 139 -5.58 -7.91 10.24
C TRP A 139 -4.50 -8.21 9.19
N ARG A 140 -4.96 -8.39 7.96
CA ARG A 140 -4.09 -8.38 6.78
C ARG A 140 -4.04 -6.97 6.22
N GLN A 141 -2.89 -6.59 5.71
CA GLN A 141 -2.64 -5.31 5.06
C GLN A 141 -2.72 -5.50 3.54
N GLY A 142 -3.11 -4.46 2.83
CA GLY A 142 -3.00 -4.43 1.37
C GLY A 142 -1.55 -4.20 0.97
N VAL A 143 -1.06 -4.95 -0.01
CA VAL A 143 0.33 -4.84 -0.49
C VAL A 143 0.33 -4.64 -1.99
N LYS A 144 0.90 -3.53 -2.42
CA LYS A 144 1.19 -3.23 -3.83
C LYS A 144 2.68 -3.44 -4.06
N LEU A 145 3.05 -4.63 -4.50
CA LEU A 145 4.44 -4.96 -4.86
C LEU A 145 4.84 -4.26 -6.17
N LEU A 146 6.09 -3.83 -6.25
CA LEU A 146 6.68 -3.31 -7.48
C LEU A 146 6.99 -4.47 -8.43
N ALA A 147 6.77 -4.25 -9.73
CA ALA A 147 7.24 -5.17 -10.74
C ALA A 147 8.76 -5.32 -10.67
N LYS A 148 9.50 -4.22 -10.47
CA LYS A 148 10.94 -4.25 -10.24
C LYS A 148 11.26 -3.48 -8.96
N PRO A 149 11.98 -4.08 -8.00
CA PRO A 149 12.41 -3.38 -6.80
C PRO A 149 13.29 -2.17 -7.16
N VAL A 150 13.20 -1.11 -6.37
CA VAL A 150 13.89 0.16 -6.63
C VAL A 150 14.86 0.46 -5.48
N ALA A 151 16.12 0.74 -5.79
CA ALA A 151 17.07 1.24 -4.80
C ALA A 151 16.69 2.68 -4.42
N VAL A 152 16.54 2.95 -3.12
CA VAL A 152 16.03 4.21 -2.59
C VAL A 152 16.89 4.72 -1.43
N GLY A 153 16.69 5.99 -1.04
CA GLY A 153 17.37 6.65 0.08
C GLY A 153 18.57 7.50 -0.35
N ILE A 154 19.05 8.35 0.57
CA ILE A 154 20.18 9.26 0.30
C ILE A 154 21.49 8.48 0.38
N GLN A 155 22.15 8.26 -0.76
CA GLN A 155 23.53 7.83 -0.77
C GLN A 155 24.41 8.98 -0.27
N ARG A 156 25.14 8.78 0.84
CA ARG A 156 26.17 9.72 1.34
C ARG A 156 27.44 9.68 0.47
N SER A 157 27.30 9.76 -0.85
CA SER A 157 28.42 9.85 -1.77
C SER A 157 28.57 11.30 -2.25
N GLU A 158 29.78 11.82 -2.09
CA GLU A 158 30.20 13.15 -2.55
C GLU A 158 30.24 13.19 -4.09
N CYS A 159 29.08 13.34 -4.72
CA CYS A 159 28.84 13.97 -6.03
C CYS A 159 27.44 13.57 -6.49
N THR A 160 26.55 14.57 -6.62
CA THR A 160 25.18 14.48 -7.15
C THR A 160 24.25 13.46 -6.45
N SER A 161 23.79 13.79 -5.25
CA SER A 161 22.75 13.02 -4.55
C SER A 161 21.35 13.36 -5.10
N GLU A 162 20.96 12.75 -6.22
CA GLU A 162 19.53 12.71 -6.58
C GLU A 162 18.82 11.77 -5.61
N SER A 163 18.08 12.34 -4.66
CA SER A 163 17.25 11.57 -3.74
C SER A 163 16.04 11.04 -4.51
N VAL A 164 16.04 9.73 -4.80
CA VAL A 164 14.86 9.05 -5.38
C VAL A 164 13.65 9.35 -4.51
N SER A 165 12.54 9.75 -5.11
CA SER A 165 11.24 9.90 -4.45
C SER A 165 10.16 9.17 -5.25
N ALA A 166 9.01 8.94 -4.64
CA ALA A 166 7.89 8.29 -5.31
C ALA A 166 6.61 9.10 -5.13
N VAL A 167 5.85 9.30 -6.19
CA VAL A 167 4.48 9.81 -6.12
C VAL A 167 3.54 8.61 -6.04
N VAL A 168 2.71 8.55 -5.01
CA VAL A 168 1.70 7.50 -4.83
C VAL A 168 0.31 8.13 -4.94
N GLU A 169 -0.55 7.49 -5.73
CA GLU A 169 -1.92 7.94 -5.98
C GLU A 169 -2.90 6.86 -5.58
N ALA A 170 -4.04 7.27 -5.03
CA ALA A 170 -5.17 6.41 -4.73
C ALA A 170 -6.47 7.01 -5.27
N THR A 171 -7.27 6.18 -5.93
CA THR A 171 -8.62 6.55 -6.39
C THR A 171 -9.64 5.55 -5.87
N PHE A 172 -10.74 6.05 -5.30
CA PHE A 172 -11.85 5.23 -4.81
C PHE A 172 -13.10 5.46 -5.66
N ASN A 173 -13.71 4.36 -6.13
CA ASN A 173 -14.97 4.38 -6.88
C ASN A 173 -16.13 3.87 -6.00
N PRO A 174 -17.09 4.72 -5.60
CA PRO A 174 -18.20 4.31 -4.74
C PRO A 174 -19.20 3.36 -5.42
N ALA A 175 -19.25 3.32 -6.76
CA ALA A 175 -20.18 2.45 -7.48
C ALA A 175 -19.72 0.98 -7.49
N SER A 176 -18.42 0.73 -7.58
CA SER A 176 -17.83 -0.62 -7.54
C SER A 176 -17.24 -0.99 -6.17
N GLY A 177 -16.94 0.01 -5.32
CA GLY A 177 -16.16 -0.16 -4.10
C GLY A 177 -14.66 -0.37 -4.35
N GLU A 178 -14.20 -0.21 -5.59
CA GLU A 178 -12.81 -0.46 -5.95
C GLU A 178 -11.89 0.68 -5.51
N LEU A 179 -10.71 0.28 -5.04
CA LEU A 179 -9.60 1.16 -4.71
C LEU A 179 -8.43 0.88 -5.67
N LEU A 180 -8.07 1.87 -6.47
CA LEU A 180 -6.94 1.79 -7.40
C LEU A 180 -5.73 2.53 -6.82
N ILE A 181 -4.59 1.85 -6.75
CA ILE A 181 -3.32 2.42 -6.31
C ILE A 181 -2.34 2.47 -7.48
N LYS A 182 -1.78 3.65 -7.73
CA LYS A 182 -0.73 3.90 -8.73
C LYS A 182 0.49 4.50 -8.06
N HIS A 183 1.65 4.35 -8.69
CA HIS A 183 2.88 4.94 -8.21
C HIS A 183 3.82 5.29 -9.37
N VAL A 184 4.63 6.33 -9.18
CA VAL A 184 5.66 6.75 -10.14
C VAL A 184 6.90 7.13 -9.34
N PHE A 185 8.06 6.55 -9.68
CA PHE A 185 9.35 6.94 -9.12
C PHE A 185 9.97 8.08 -9.93
N SER A 186 10.64 9.01 -9.25
CA SER A 186 11.34 10.17 -9.80
C SER A 186 12.68 10.38 -9.11
#